data_AF-A0A0K8SMG7-F1
#
_entry.id   AF-A0A0K8SMG7-F1
#
_cell.length_a   1.000
_cell.length_b   1.000
_cell.length_c   1.000
_cell.angle_alpha   90.00
_cell.angle_beta   90.00
_cell.angle_gamma   90.00
#
_symmetry.space_group_name_H-M   'P 1'
#
loop_
_entity.id
_entity.type
_entity.pdbx_description
1 polymer ?
#
loop_
_entity_poly.entity_id
_entity_poly.type
_entity_poly.pdbx_seq_one_letter_code
_entity_poly.pdbx_strand_id
1 'polypeptide(L)'
;LFSAANIFSSLKLVYIFSVNPYLGPLQVSLSRMVLDIMKFFFLYVLVLFAFSCGMNQLLWYYADMEKQRCPDAKTMTPVSTGNEPKTPDPDACIVWRRFANLFETSQTLFWAVFGLIDLDNFELAGIKTFTRFWGMLMFGTYSVINIVVLLNLLIAMMNHSYQLISERA
;
A
#
# COMPACT_ATOMS: atom_id res chain seq x y z
N LEU A 1 -5.60 12.74 -17.22
CA LEU A 1 -5.21 12.15 -18.52
C LEU A 1 -4.00 12.86 -19.13
N PHE A 2 -4.07 14.18 -19.35
CA PHE A 2 -2.97 14.97 -19.92
C PHE A 2 -1.64 14.87 -19.13
N SER A 3 -1.69 14.97 -17.80
CA SER A 3 -0.48 14.81 -16.96
C SER A 3 0.16 13.43 -17.09
N ALA A 4 -0.65 12.37 -17.16
CA ALA A 4 -0.16 11.01 -17.37
C ALA A 4 0.50 10.87 -18.76
N ALA A 5 -0.10 11.44 -19.81
CA ALA A 5 0.47 11.44 -21.15
C ALA A 5 1.83 12.17 -21.19
N ASN A 6 1.99 13.28 -20.48
CA ASN A 6 3.27 13.98 -20.38
C ASN A 6 4.33 13.15 -19.67
N ILE A 7 3.98 12.42 -18.60
CA ILE A 7 4.90 11.50 -17.92
C ILE A 7 5.36 10.40 -18.88
N PHE A 8 4.43 9.75 -19.59
CA PHE A 8 4.77 8.72 -20.58
C PHE A 8 5.58 9.28 -21.75
N SER A 9 5.30 10.50 -22.18
CA SER A 9 6.08 11.18 -23.23
C SER A 9 7.52 11.42 -22.78
N SER A 10 7.74 11.88 -21.55
CA SER A 10 9.08 12.09 -21.00
C SER A 10 9.83 10.78 -20.77
N LEU A 11 9.15 9.69 -20.38
CA LEU A 11 9.78 8.37 -20.22
C LEU A 11 10.34 7.81 -21.53
N LYS A 12 9.85 8.24 -22.70
CA LYS A 12 10.44 7.86 -23.99
C LYS A 12 11.88 8.33 -24.15
N LEU A 13 12.34 9.31 -23.37
CA LEU A 13 13.75 9.71 -23.37
C LEU A 13 14.68 8.57 -22.94
N VAL A 14 14.21 7.58 -22.17
CA VAL A 14 15.00 6.39 -21.82
C VAL A 14 15.48 5.64 -23.07
N TYR A 15 14.73 5.69 -24.18
CA TYR A 15 15.14 5.06 -25.44
C TYR A 15 16.34 5.75 -26.12
N ILE A 16 16.70 6.99 -25.73
CA ILE A 16 17.88 7.65 -26.30
C ILE A 16 19.18 6.99 -25.83
N PHE A 17 19.14 6.30 -24.68
CA PHE A 17 20.29 5.56 -24.15
C PHE A 17 20.68 4.38 -25.03
N SER A 18 19.79 3.89 -25.91
CA SER A 18 20.11 2.78 -26.83
C SER A 18 21.01 3.20 -27.97
N VAL A 19 21.08 4.51 -28.25
CA VAL A 19 21.84 5.07 -29.37
C VAL A 19 23.31 5.24 -28.98
N ASN A 20 23.63 5.35 -27.69
CA ASN A 20 25.00 5.48 -27.22
C ASN A 20 25.67 4.08 -27.15
N PRO A 21 26.83 3.87 -27.80
CA PRO A 21 27.56 2.59 -27.79
C PRO A 21 27.88 2.04 -26.39
N TYR A 22 28.02 2.92 -25.38
CA TYR A 22 28.31 2.53 -24.00
C TYR A 22 27.05 2.27 -23.15
N LEU A 23 25.92 2.92 -23.47
CA LEU A 23 24.68 2.82 -22.68
C LEU A 23 23.64 1.86 -23.28
N GLY A 24 23.79 1.50 -24.57
CA GLY A 24 22.92 0.57 -25.25
C GLY A 24 22.85 -0.82 -24.61
N PRO A 25 24.00 -1.46 -24.30
CA PRO A 25 24.01 -2.72 -23.57
C PRO A 25 23.31 -2.63 -22.21
N LEU A 26 23.49 -1.52 -21.49
CA LEU A 26 22.90 -1.28 -20.17
C LEU A 26 21.36 -1.16 -20.24
N GLN A 27 20.81 -0.52 -21.27
CA GLN A 27 19.37 -0.44 -21.49
C GLN A 27 18.75 -1.82 -21.80
N VAL A 28 19.44 -2.65 -22.57
CA VAL A 28 18.99 -4.02 -22.87
C VAL A 28 18.96 -4.86 -21.59
N SER A 29 19.98 -4.72 -20.73
CA SER A 29 20.04 -5.38 -19.43
C SER A 29 18.87 -4.96 -18.53
N LEU A 30 18.61 -3.66 -18.44
CA LEU A 30 17.53 -3.09 -17.64
C LEU A 30 16.16 -3.60 -18.10
N SER A 31 15.93 -3.68 -19.42
CA SER A 31 14.67 -4.17 -19.99
C SER A 31 14.40 -5.63 -19.62
N ARG A 32 15.44 -6.48 -19.54
CA ARG A 32 15.32 -7.88 -19.13
C ARG A 32 15.04 -8.01 -17.62
N MET A 33 15.71 -7.21 -16.79
CA MET A 33 15.45 -7.18 -15.34
C MET A 33 14.02 -6.75 -15.03
N VAL A 34 13.47 -5.77 -15.77
CA VAL A 34 12.08 -5.32 -15.60
C VAL A 34 11.08 -6.47 -15.78
N LEU A 35 11.32 -7.41 -16.71
CA LEU A 35 10.46 -8.58 -16.87
C LEU A 35 10.51 -9.52 -15.66
N ASP A 36 11.66 -9.66 -15.01
CA ASP A 36 11.78 -10.45 -13.77
C ASP A 36 11.09 -9.75 -12.59
N ILE A 37 11.22 -8.41 -12.50
CA ILE A 37 10.49 -7.58 -11.53
C ILE A 37 8.97 -7.72 -11.71
N MET A 38 8.47 -7.76 -12.95
CA MET A 38 7.04 -7.92 -13.22
C MET A 38 6.48 -9.27 -12.72
N LYS A 39 7.24 -10.36 -12.85
CA LYS A 39 6.85 -11.67 -12.28
C LYS A 39 6.77 -11.60 -10.76
N PHE A 40 7.72 -10.91 -10.14
CA PHE A 40 7.73 -10.71 -8.70
C PHE A 40 6.59 -9.82 -8.22
N PHE A 41 6.28 -8.75 -8.97
CA PHE A 41 5.17 -7.86 -8.70
C PHE A 41 3.83 -8.60 -8.69
N PHE A 42 3.65 -9.61 -9.56
CA PHE A 42 2.46 -10.46 -9.52
C PHE A 42 2.32 -11.22 -8.20
N LEU A 43 3.41 -11.80 -7.67
CA LEU A 43 3.40 -12.45 -6.35
C LEU A 43 3.09 -11.44 -5.23
N TYR A 44 3.67 -10.25 -5.29
CA TYR A 44 3.37 -9.16 -4.36
C TYR A 44 1.87 -8.82 -4.35
N VAL A 45 1.25 -8.65 -5.53
CA VAL A 45 -0.19 -8.34 -5.64
C VAL A 45 -1.05 -9.45 -5.04
N LEU A 46 -0.68 -10.72 -5.21
CA LEU A 46 -1.40 -11.85 -4.61
C LEU A 46 -1.35 -11.81 -3.07
N VAL A 47 -0.17 -11.55 -2.51
CA VAL A 47 0.01 -11.39 -1.05
C VAL A 47 -0.79 -10.19 -0.55
N LEU A 48 -0.66 -9.04 -1.22
CA LEU A 48 -1.42 -7.83 -0.90
C LEU A 48 -2.91 -8.11 -0.87
N PHE A 49 -3.45 -8.76 -1.90
CA PHE A 49 -4.87 -9.09 -2.00
C PHE A 49 -5.33 -10.02 -0.88
N ALA A 50 -4.58 -11.09 -0.59
CA ALA A 50 -4.92 -12.05 0.46
C ALA A 50 -4.99 -11.38 1.84
N PHE A 51 -3.99 -10.56 2.19
CA PHE A 51 -3.98 -9.82 3.45
C PHE A 51 -5.05 -8.72 3.49
N SER A 52 -5.32 -8.05 2.36
CA SER A 52 -6.38 -7.05 2.25
C SER A 52 -7.76 -7.65 2.53
N CYS A 53 -8.04 -8.83 1.96
CA CYS A 53 -9.27 -9.56 2.24
C CYS A 53 -9.39 -9.93 3.72
N GLY A 54 -8.33 -10.48 4.31
CA GLY A 54 -8.33 -10.88 5.73
C GLY A 54 -8.51 -9.69 6.68
N MET A 55 -7.83 -8.58 6.42
CA MET A 55 -7.93 -7.38 7.27
C MET A 55 -9.24 -6.63 7.08
N ASN A 56 -9.72 -6.50 5.84
CA ASN A 56 -11.05 -5.92 5.58
C ASN A 56 -12.12 -6.75 6.29
N GLN A 57 -12.09 -8.08 6.20
CA GLN A 57 -13.06 -8.93 6.89
C GLN A 57 -13.05 -8.75 8.43
N LEU A 58 -11.88 -8.50 9.03
CA LEU A 58 -11.74 -8.32 10.47
C LEU A 58 -12.17 -6.92 10.94
N LEU A 59 -11.83 -5.87 10.18
CA LEU A 59 -11.91 -4.48 10.61
C LEU A 59 -13.10 -3.71 10.00
N TRP A 60 -13.72 -4.20 8.92
CA TRP A 60 -14.81 -3.51 8.22
C TRP A 60 -15.96 -3.10 9.13
N TYR A 61 -16.39 -3.98 10.02
CA TYR A 61 -17.47 -3.70 10.98
C TYR A 61 -17.11 -2.55 11.94
N TYR A 62 -15.87 -2.54 12.44
CA TYR A 62 -15.40 -1.48 13.34
C TYR A 62 -15.19 -0.16 12.59
N ALA A 63 -14.76 -0.23 11.33
CA ALA A 63 -14.62 0.94 10.46
C ALA A 63 -15.98 1.61 10.21
N ASP A 64 -17.05 0.82 10.00
CA ASP A 64 -18.40 1.39 9.86
C ASP A 64 -18.89 2.06 11.16
N MET A 65 -18.55 1.50 12.33
CA MET A 65 -18.85 2.16 13.61
C MET A 65 -18.05 3.45 13.81
N GLU A 66 -16.76 3.48 13.43
CA GLU A 66 -15.93 4.69 13.48
C GLU A 66 -16.46 5.77 12.53
N LYS A 67 -16.96 5.38 11.36
CA LYS A 67 -17.57 6.30 10.39
C LYS A 67 -18.72 7.11 10.98
N GLN A 68 -19.52 6.52 11.88
CA GLN A 68 -20.62 7.23 12.55
C GLN A 68 -20.14 8.31 13.54
N ARG A 69 -18.86 8.30 13.92
CA ARG A 69 -18.24 9.32 14.78
C ARG A 69 -17.61 10.46 13.98
N CYS A 70 -17.40 10.28 12.67
CA CYS A 70 -16.97 11.35 11.79
C CYS A 70 -18.08 12.42 11.73
N PRO A 71 -17.82 13.67 12.13
CA PRO A 71 -18.81 14.73 12.01
C PRO A 71 -19.15 14.95 10.53
N ASP A 72 -20.38 14.60 10.14
CA ASP A 72 -20.89 14.96 8.83
C ASP A 72 -20.81 16.48 8.68
N ALA A 73 -20.09 16.95 7.65
CA ALA A 73 -20.03 18.37 7.27
C ALA A 73 -21.41 18.98 6.91
N LYS A 74 -22.51 18.21 7.04
CA LYS A 74 -23.90 18.64 6.83
C LYS A 74 -24.66 18.99 8.10
N THR A 75 -24.13 18.70 9.29
CA THR A 75 -24.86 18.95 10.54
C THR A 75 -24.04 19.80 11.49
N MET A 76 -23.71 21.01 11.04
CA MET A 76 -23.47 22.15 11.92
C MET A 76 -24.83 22.65 12.43
N THR A 77 -25.60 21.78 13.09
CA THR A 77 -26.75 22.20 13.89
C THR A 77 -26.46 21.86 15.34
N PRO A 78 -26.45 22.84 16.25
CA PRO A 78 -26.28 22.59 17.67
C PRO A 78 -27.59 22.01 18.19
N VAL A 79 -27.76 20.69 18.12
CA VAL A 79 -28.82 20.02 18.87
C VAL A 79 -28.17 19.17 19.93
N SER A 80 -27.86 19.85 21.02
CA SER A 80 -27.62 19.26 22.33
C SER A 80 -28.89 18.54 22.78
N THR A 81 -28.89 17.21 22.77
CA THR A 81 -29.80 16.42 23.60
C THR A 81 -29.06 15.18 24.10
N GLY A 82 -28.68 15.20 25.39
CA GLY A 82 -28.31 14.01 26.15
C GLY A 82 -26.84 13.59 26.11
N ASN A 83 -26.10 14.01 27.14
CA ASN A 83 -24.92 13.37 27.76
C ASN A 83 -23.78 12.88 26.85
N GLU A 84 -22.92 13.83 26.49
CA GLU A 84 -21.44 13.81 26.44
C GLU A 84 -20.99 14.70 25.26
N PRO A 85 -20.10 15.68 25.47
CA PRO A 85 -19.51 16.43 24.37
C PRO A 85 -18.53 15.49 23.65
N LYS A 86 -19.02 14.72 22.66
CA LYS A 86 -18.13 14.03 21.72
C LYS A 86 -17.43 15.12 20.93
N THR A 87 -16.23 15.46 21.34
CA THR A 87 -15.30 16.26 20.55
C THR A 87 -15.23 15.63 19.16
N PRO A 88 -15.56 16.37 18.09
CA PRO A 88 -15.37 15.87 16.74
C PRO A 88 -13.86 15.62 16.58
N ASP A 89 -13.46 14.35 16.57
CA ASP A 89 -12.10 13.98 16.26
C ASP A 89 -11.96 14.06 14.72
N PRO A 90 -11.21 15.05 14.19
CA PRO A 90 -11.02 15.19 12.76
C PRO A 90 -10.32 13.96 12.14
N ASP A 91 -9.59 13.18 12.95
CA ASP A 91 -8.83 12.03 12.47
C ASP A 91 -9.72 10.79 12.27
N ALA A 92 -10.84 10.69 12.99
CA ALA A 92 -11.80 9.60 12.84
C ALA A 92 -12.27 9.46 11.38
N CYS A 93 -12.50 10.58 10.70
CA CYS A 93 -12.92 10.65 9.30
C CYS A 93 -11.92 10.03 8.30
N ILE A 94 -10.64 10.01 8.66
CA ILE A 94 -9.56 9.49 7.82
C ILE A 94 -9.31 8.02 8.15
N VAL A 95 -9.36 7.67 9.44
CA VAL A 95 -9.10 6.31 9.95
C VAL A 95 -10.15 5.32 9.44
N TRP A 96 -11.45 5.65 9.52
CA TRP A 96 -12.50 4.72 9.10
C TRP A 96 -12.38 4.34 7.61
N ARG A 97 -11.94 5.26 6.75
CA ARG A 97 -11.86 5.03 5.30
C ARG A 97 -10.89 3.93 4.95
N ARG A 98 -9.81 3.76 5.72
CA ARG A 98 -8.71 2.81 5.48
C ARG A 98 -9.16 1.35 5.41
N PHE A 99 -10.18 0.99 6.20
CA PHE A 99 -10.71 -0.37 6.27
C PHE A 99 -12.19 -0.45 5.86
N ALA A 100 -12.71 0.60 5.22
CA ALA A 100 -14.12 0.68 4.83
C ALA A 100 -14.49 -0.27 3.70
N ASN A 101 -13.54 -0.55 2.81
CA ASN A 101 -13.72 -1.41 1.65
C ASN A 101 -12.40 -2.12 1.34
N LEU A 102 -12.50 -3.20 0.55
CA LEU A 102 -11.32 -3.96 0.12
C LEU A 102 -10.30 -3.09 -0.63
N PHE A 103 -10.76 -2.20 -1.50
CA PHE A 103 -9.87 -1.32 -2.28
C PHE A 103 -9.08 -0.36 -1.40
N GLU A 104 -9.74 0.28 -0.43
CA GLU A 104 -9.10 1.18 0.53
C GLU A 104 -8.13 0.43 1.45
N THR A 105 -8.49 -0.81 1.83
CA THR A 105 -7.60 -1.68 2.61
C THR A 105 -6.35 -2.04 1.81
N SER A 106 -6.50 -2.41 0.54
CA SER A 106 -5.37 -2.65 -0.37
C SER A 106 -4.49 -1.42 -0.53
N GLN A 107 -5.07 -0.22 -0.69
CA GLN A 107 -4.32 1.02 -0.78
C GLN A 107 -3.55 1.32 0.52
N THR A 108 -4.19 1.10 1.67
CA THR A 108 -3.57 1.27 2.98
C THR A 108 -2.37 0.32 3.13
N LEU A 109 -2.53 -0.96 2.81
CA LEU A 109 -1.44 -1.93 2.87
C LEU A 109 -0.33 -1.65 1.86
N PHE A 110 -0.65 -1.13 0.68
CA PHE A 110 0.36 -0.67 -0.27
C PHE A 110 1.23 0.45 0.32
N TRP A 111 0.61 1.47 0.91
CA TRP A 111 1.36 2.58 1.53
C TRP A 111 2.12 2.16 2.80
N ALA A 112 1.65 1.12 3.49
CA ALA A 112 2.34 0.54 4.64
C ALA A 112 3.73 -0.01 4.28
N VAL A 113 3.97 -0.46 3.04
CA VAL A 113 5.29 -0.93 2.58
C VAL A 113 6.33 0.19 2.66
N PHE A 114 5.91 1.45 2.49
CA PHE A 114 6.78 2.63 2.59
C PHE A 114 6.85 3.21 4.00
N GLY A 115 6.21 2.57 5.00
CA GLY A 115 6.18 3.06 6.37
C GLY A 115 5.25 4.26 6.59
N LEU A 116 4.28 4.49 5.70
CA LEU A 116 3.34 5.63 5.79
C LEU A 116 2.07 5.32 6.59
N ILE A 117 1.98 4.14 7.20
CA ILE A 117 0.84 3.71 8.01
C ILE A 117 1.31 3.34 9.41
N ASP A 118 0.82 4.09 10.40
CA ASP A 118 1.11 3.91 11.82
C ASP A 118 0.18 2.88 12.49
N LEU A 119 0.65 2.33 13.61
CA LEU A 119 -0.10 1.36 14.43
C LEU A 119 -1.36 1.95 15.08
N ASP A 120 -1.43 3.27 15.23
CA ASP A 120 -2.57 3.96 15.84
C ASP A 120 -3.82 3.90 14.94
N ASN A 121 -3.65 3.64 13.63
CA ASN A 121 -4.76 3.44 12.69
C ASN A 121 -5.59 2.18 13.00
N PHE A 122 -5.14 1.31 13.90
CA PHE A 122 -5.88 0.14 14.36
C PHE A 122 -6.72 0.41 15.62
N GLU A 123 -6.66 1.63 16.17
CA GLU A 123 -7.48 2.04 17.31
C GLU A 123 -8.86 2.53 16.85
N LEU A 124 -9.73 1.56 16.55
CA LEU A 124 -11.12 1.84 16.14
C LEU A 124 -12.10 1.79 17.32
N ALA A 125 -13.18 2.54 17.19
CA ALA A 125 -14.32 2.62 18.08
C ALA A 125 -14.89 1.24 18.38
N GLY A 126 -14.91 0.89 19.67
CA GLY A 126 -15.51 -0.37 20.12
C GLY A 126 -14.69 -1.61 19.78
N ILE A 127 -13.46 -1.46 19.28
CA ILE A 127 -12.58 -2.60 19.05
C ILE A 127 -12.22 -3.28 20.39
N LYS A 128 -12.43 -4.60 20.46
CA LYS A 128 -12.01 -5.39 21.62
C LYS A 128 -10.52 -5.68 21.53
N THR A 129 -9.87 -5.84 22.68
CA THR A 129 -8.43 -6.19 22.77
C THR A 129 -8.06 -7.41 21.92
N PHE A 130 -8.93 -8.42 21.86
CA PHE A 130 -8.71 -9.61 21.05
C PHE A 130 -8.66 -9.31 19.55
N THR A 131 -9.65 -8.59 19.01
CA THR A 131 -9.67 -8.21 17.59
C THR A 131 -8.51 -7.27 17.26
N ARG A 132 -8.20 -6.32 18.15
CA ARG A 132 -7.06 -5.42 18.00
C ARG A 132 -5.75 -6.20 17.89
N PHE A 133 -5.53 -7.18 18.76
CA PHE A 133 -4.35 -8.05 18.72
C PHE A 133 -4.21 -8.76 17.37
N TRP A 134 -5.29 -9.38 16.88
CA TRP A 134 -5.27 -10.05 15.57
C TRP A 134 -5.06 -9.08 14.40
N GLY A 135 -5.64 -7.87 14.45
CA GLY A 135 -5.41 -6.84 13.45
C GLY A 135 -3.94 -6.42 13.36
N MET A 136 -3.33 -6.13 14.52
CA MET A 136 -1.90 -5.79 14.61
C MET A 136 -1.01 -6.97 14.21
N LEU A 137 -1.37 -8.20 14.55
CA LEU A 137 -0.62 -9.40 14.18
C LEU A 137 -0.66 -9.65 12.67
N MET A 138 -1.84 -9.53 12.04
CA MET A 138 -2.00 -9.66 10.58
C MET A 138 -1.23 -8.57 9.83
N PHE A 139 -1.27 -7.33 10.33
CA PHE A 139 -0.49 -6.23 9.77
C PHE A 139 1.02 -6.43 9.95
N GLY A 140 1.47 -6.85 11.14
CA GLY A 140 2.88 -7.10 11.42
C GLY A 140 3.44 -8.24 10.56
N THR A 141 2.69 -9.33 10.41
CA THR A 141 3.09 -10.46 9.54
C THR A 141 3.12 -10.05 8.06
N TYR A 142 2.15 -9.26 7.59
CA TYR A 142 2.18 -8.66 6.26
C TYR A 142 3.46 -7.83 6.04
N SER A 143 3.81 -6.96 7.00
CA SER A 143 5.00 -6.10 6.90
C SER A 143 6.29 -6.90 6.90
N VAL A 144 6.41 -7.94 7.73
CA VAL A 144 7.59 -8.84 7.71
C VAL A 144 7.70 -9.56 6.37
N ILE A 145 6.61 -10.12 5.85
CA ILE A 145 6.63 -10.82 4.55
C ILE A 145 7.03 -9.84 3.43
N ASN A 146 6.45 -8.65 3.38
CA ASN A 146 6.71 -7.71 2.28
C ASN A 146 8.09 -7.06 2.37
N ILE A 147 8.45 -6.54 3.53
CA ILE A 147 9.67 -5.74 3.71
C ILE A 147 10.89 -6.64 3.87
N VAL A 148 10.79 -7.74 4.63
CA VAL A 148 11.95 -8.60 4.91
C VAL A 148 12.07 -9.71 3.88
N VAL A 149 10.99 -10.41 3.56
CA VAL A 149 11.10 -11.58 2.66
C VAL A 149 11.07 -11.12 1.22
N LEU A 150 10.00 -10.43 0.80
CA LEU A 150 9.79 -10.14 -0.60
C LEU A 150 10.81 -9.13 -1.15
N LEU A 151 11.10 -8.05 -0.43
CA LEU A 151 12.11 -7.08 -0.87
C LEU A 151 13.49 -7.73 -1.03
N ASN A 152 13.91 -8.58 -0.08
CA ASN A 152 15.20 -9.28 -0.17
C ASN A 152 15.24 -10.28 -1.33
N LEU A 153 14.14 -10.98 -1.61
CA LEU A 153 14.04 -11.87 -2.77
C LEU A 153 14.07 -11.10 -4.09
N LEU A 154 13.46 -9.92 -4.16
CA LEU A 154 13.52 -9.04 -5.33
C LEU A 154 14.95 -8.59 -5.61
N ILE A 155 15.66 -8.13 -4.59
CA ILE A 155 17.08 -7.75 -4.71
C ILE A 155 17.91 -8.95 -5.17
N ALA A 156 17.70 -10.13 -4.58
CA ALA A 156 18.43 -11.34 -4.96
C ALA A 156 18.20 -11.73 -6.42
N MET A 157 16.96 -11.68 -6.90
CA MET A 157 16.65 -11.95 -8.31
C MET A 157 17.21 -10.88 -9.25
N MET A 158 17.18 -9.60 -8.87
CA MET A 158 17.80 -8.53 -9.65
C MET A 158 19.31 -8.71 -9.76
N ASN A 159 19.99 -9.05 -8.66
CA ASN A 159 21.43 -9.31 -8.64
C ASN A 159 21.80 -10.51 -9.51
N HIS A 160 21.04 -11.60 -9.44
CA HIS A 160 21.25 -12.78 -10.28
C HIS A 160 21.01 -12.48 -11.77
N SER A 161 19.92 -11.76 -12.09
CA SER A 161 19.63 -11.32 -13.46
C SER A 161 20.74 -10.40 -13.99
N TYR A 162 21.28 -9.51 -13.16
CA TYR A 162 22.44 -8.66 -13.49
C TYR A 162 23.70 -9.47 -13.78
N GLN A 163 24.05 -10.45 -12.94
CA GLN A 163 25.22 -11.29 -13.15
C GLN A 163 25.16 -12.06 -14.48
N LEU A 164 24.02 -12.70 -14.77
CA LEU A 164 23.79 -13.43 -16.03
C LEU A 164 23.93 -12.55 -17.28
N ILE A 165 23.62 -11.26 -17.15
CA ILE A 165 23.73 -10.32 -18.27
C ILE A 165 25.16 -9.79 -18.38
N SER A 166 25.85 -9.55 -17.25
CA SER A 166 27.27 -9.14 -17.26
C SER A 166 28.22 -10.22 -17.79
N GLU A 167 27.89 -11.50 -17.65
CA GLU A 167 28.69 -12.61 -18.20
C GLU A 167 28.53 -12.79 -19.72
N ARG A 168 27.46 -12.25 -20.31
CA ARG A 168 27.13 -12.38 -21.73
C ARG A 168 27.41 -11.12 -22.56
N ALA A 169 27.78 -10.03 -21.90
CA ALA A 169 28.17 -8.75 -22.50
C ALA A 169 29.70 -8.70 -22.67
#